data_AF-R7T321-F1
#
_entry.id   AF-R7T321-F1
#
_cell.length_a   1.000
_cell.length_b   1.000
_cell.length_c   1.000
_cell.angle_alpha   90.00
_cell.angle_beta   90.00
_cell.angle_gamma   90.00
#
_symmetry.space_group_name_H-M   'P 1'
#
loop_
_entity.id
_entity.type
_entity.pdbx_description
1 polymer ?
#
loop_
_entity_poly.entity_id
_entity_poly.type
_entity_poly.pdbx_seq_one_letter_code
_entity_poly.pdbx_strand_id
1 'polypeptide(L)'
;MIHIQYEFAVFRECKNKKTEITVVPVIHLIRQEYHFAGKTSQLRFFSINLRIPKIRLRYFTTLAIIDQVRQTSVYFCITVNPICFAMIVGQYLCYRVLRVTWDIIQNIFWSYTGTIRHIRQCHKPGCSYASCAQILDGKLRYAVDKLTLTNRQEEFFGCHQEFVHPKYVLKNEVSFYCADNKYATFVEAPAGIQVWQSLHGSFHKPAQFHYAIRYIRMPTWAFNKLADDIGEHPAKVIIIEFLPRSGSTLLCQMFESTGKCVVFSEPSCLSGVEQKGQDLVRYYRSCLRLMCKAVDDMNVHAYVFKMAPWKAEYRIDIVEAMPNIKFLFLYRDILKCSASLASISNAVTSFKMIFLLESIFGKPFRRMLFKWFQKNATVDVSDAVMQIYLMTSNIRLFQAFLLESVVLKVCYGICEKDNNTPSVKYEHILANPSSCLSTIFAFCGLSQDFVEPALRALKKDSQANSLIGKDQINKNKPFLQVDAQLEDEMARTAKAMDIPLLTNGKVMFNTITR
;
A
#
# COMPACT_ATOMS: atom_id res chain seq x y z
N MET A 1 -3.09 56.94 -14.19
CA MET A 1 -3.44 56.93 -15.63
C MET A 1 -3.46 55.46 -16.05
N ILE A 2 -4.63 54.90 -16.38
CA ILE A 2 -4.75 53.47 -16.73
C ILE A 2 -4.60 53.36 -18.25
N HIS A 3 -3.48 52.86 -18.75
CA HIS A 3 -3.34 52.46 -20.15
C HIS A 3 -3.80 51.01 -20.29
N ILE A 4 -4.88 50.80 -21.05
CA ILE A 4 -5.34 49.46 -21.43
C ILE A 4 -4.87 49.21 -22.87
N GLN A 5 -4.00 48.22 -23.05
CA GLN A 5 -3.58 47.75 -24.36
C GLN A 5 -4.31 46.44 -24.67
N TYR A 6 -4.94 46.36 -25.83
CA TYR A 6 -5.56 45.14 -26.33
C TYR A 6 -4.69 44.53 -27.42
N GLU A 7 -4.24 43.30 -27.26
CA GLU A 7 -3.75 42.48 -28.37
C GLU A 7 -4.76 41.37 -28.65
N PHE A 8 -5.15 41.24 -29.92
CA PHE A 8 -6.00 40.15 -30.40
C PHE A 8 -5.15 39.20 -31.25
N ALA A 9 -5.12 37.92 -30.89
CA ALA A 9 -4.66 36.86 -31.78
C ALA A 9 -5.84 36.38 -32.64
N VAL A 10 -5.73 36.53 -33.96
CA VAL A 10 -6.73 36.04 -34.93
C VAL A 10 -6.33 34.61 -35.34
N PHE A 11 -7.15 33.61 -34.99
CA PHE A 11 -7.06 32.28 -35.58
C PHE A 11 -7.98 32.19 -36.80
N ARG A 12 -7.41 31.79 -37.95
CA ARG A 12 -8.13 31.60 -39.22
C ARG A 12 -9.00 30.35 -39.15
N GLU A 13 -10.27 30.50 -39.53
CA GLU A 13 -11.31 29.47 -39.54
C GLU A 13 -11.19 28.56 -40.78
N CYS A 14 -11.12 27.24 -40.59
CA CYS A 14 -11.32 26.25 -41.65
C CYS A 14 -12.79 25.76 -41.62
N LYS A 15 -13.51 25.98 -42.72
CA LYS A 15 -14.90 25.53 -42.91
C LYS A 15 -14.97 24.00 -42.99
N ASN A 16 -15.63 23.35 -42.03
CA ASN A 16 -16.65 22.35 -42.31
C ASN A 16 -17.48 21.98 -41.06
N LYS A 17 -18.79 21.82 -41.28
CA LYS A 17 -19.88 21.80 -40.30
C LYS A 17 -19.79 20.64 -39.28
N LYS A 18 -19.59 20.99 -37.99
CA LYS A 18 -20.23 20.41 -36.80
C LYS A 18 -20.16 21.47 -35.69
N THR A 19 -21.26 21.69 -34.97
CA THR A 19 -21.36 22.74 -33.95
C THR A 19 -20.54 22.36 -32.71
N GLU A 20 -19.25 22.65 -32.70
CA GLU A 20 -18.41 22.62 -31.49
C GLU A 20 -18.47 23.99 -30.80
N ILE A 21 -18.92 24.01 -29.54
CA ILE A 21 -18.80 25.20 -28.68
C ILE A 21 -17.32 25.33 -28.30
N THR A 22 -16.60 26.16 -29.05
CA THR A 22 -15.21 26.49 -28.71
C THR A 22 -15.21 27.52 -27.59
N VAL A 23 -14.76 27.14 -26.40
CA VAL A 23 -14.55 28.06 -25.28
C VAL A 23 -13.17 28.70 -25.45
N VAL A 24 -13.14 29.95 -25.91
CA VAL A 24 -11.90 30.73 -26.00
C VAL A 24 -11.69 31.46 -24.67
N PRO A 25 -10.65 31.15 -23.88
CA PRO A 25 -10.34 31.94 -22.70
C PRO A 25 -9.82 33.31 -23.12
N VAL A 26 -10.50 34.37 -22.69
CA VAL A 26 -9.99 35.73 -22.82
C VAL A 26 -9.16 36.02 -21.57
N ILE A 27 -7.84 36.14 -21.74
CA ILE A 27 -6.92 36.52 -20.68
C ILE A 27 -6.74 38.04 -20.75
N HIS A 28 -7.20 38.75 -19.72
CA HIS A 28 -6.89 40.16 -19.57
C HIS A 28 -5.65 40.31 -18.68
N LEU A 29 -4.63 40.95 -19.23
CA LEU A 29 -3.46 41.38 -18.48
C LEU A 29 -3.75 42.77 -17.93
N ILE A 30 -3.96 42.89 -16.62
CA ILE A 30 -4.12 44.19 -15.97
C ILE A 30 -2.80 44.54 -15.30
N ARG A 31 -2.14 45.58 -15.81
CA ARG A 31 -0.89 46.10 -15.26
C ARG A 31 -1.22 47.31 -14.39
N GLN A 32 -0.87 47.23 -13.11
CA GLN A 32 -1.08 48.32 -12.18
C GLN A 32 0.26 48.65 -11.52
N GLU A 33 0.72 49.88 -11.75
CA GLU A 33 1.95 50.37 -11.16
C GLU A 33 1.63 51.15 -9.89
N TYR A 34 2.34 50.81 -8.82
CA TYR A 34 2.25 51.51 -7.55
C TYR A 34 3.60 52.14 -7.23
N HIS A 35 3.57 53.42 -6.91
CA HIS A 35 4.71 54.16 -6.37
C HIS A 35 4.46 54.40 -4.89
N PHE A 36 5.30 53.79 -4.05
CA PHE A 36 5.30 54.06 -2.61
C PHE A 36 6.76 54.25 -2.16
N ALA A 37 7.04 55.38 -1.51
CA ALA A 37 8.36 55.74 -0.99
C ALA A 37 9.54 55.60 -1.99
N GLY A 38 9.37 56.13 -3.21
CA GLY A 38 10.45 56.18 -4.20
C GLY A 38 10.81 54.84 -4.86
N LYS A 39 10.08 53.75 -4.56
CA LYS A 39 10.24 52.46 -5.23
C LYS A 39 9.01 52.14 -6.09
N THR A 40 9.25 51.79 -7.35
CA THR A 40 8.22 51.36 -8.30
C THR A 40 8.05 49.85 -8.16
N SER A 41 6.86 49.39 -7.77
CA SER A 41 6.52 47.97 -7.73
C SER A 41 5.46 47.68 -8.80
N GLN A 42 5.69 46.66 -9.62
CA GLN A 42 4.74 46.22 -10.64
C GLN A 42 3.94 45.02 -10.14
N LEU A 43 2.62 45.19 -10.02
CA LEU A 43 1.70 44.08 -9.81
C LEU A 43 1.08 43.69 -11.16
N ARG A 44 1.19 42.41 -11.52
CA ARG A 44 0.54 41.83 -12.69
C ARG A 44 -0.65 41.00 -12.23
N PHE A 45 -1.85 41.38 -12.68
CA PHE A 45 -3.06 40.60 -12.43
C PHE A 45 -3.45 39.84 -13.69
N PHE A 46 -3.75 38.55 -13.52
CA PHE A 46 -4.33 37.71 -14.56
C PHE A 46 -5.80 37.52 -14.26
N SER A 47 -6.66 37.98 -15.18
CA SER A 47 -8.09 37.68 -15.14
C SER A 47 -8.41 36.73 -16.29
N ILE A 48 -8.96 35.56 -15.95
CA ILE A 48 -9.48 34.60 -16.94
C ILE A 48 -11.00 34.74 -16.93
N ASN A 49 -11.57 35.29 -18.01
CA ASN A 49 -13.02 35.29 -18.21
C ASN A 49 -13.40 34.10 -19.08
N LEU A 50 -14.15 33.16 -18.50
CA LEU A 50 -14.82 32.09 -19.25
C LEU A 50 -16.26 32.53 -19.53
N ARG A 51 -16.60 32.70 -20.82
CA ARG A 51 -17.97 32.96 -21.25
C ARG A 51 -18.65 31.64 -21.58
N ILE A 52 -19.55 31.20 -20.70
CA ILE A 52 -20.53 30.15 -20.98
C ILE A 52 -21.88 30.84 -21.20
N PRO A 53 -22.69 30.50 -22.23
CA PRO A 53 -24.02 31.07 -22.37
C PRO A 53 -24.84 30.79 -21.10
N LYS A 54 -25.30 31.85 -20.42
CA LYS A 54 -26.11 31.89 -19.18
C LYS A 54 -25.38 31.82 -17.82
N ILE A 55 -24.05 31.72 -17.72
CA ILE A 55 -23.33 31.84 -16.43
C ILE A 55 -22.08 32.70 -16.58
N ARG A 56 -21.97 33.78 -15.80
CA ARG A 56 -20.73 34.55 -15.62
C ARG A 56 -20.05 34.11 -14.32
N LEU A 57 -18.93 33.41 -14.41
CA LEU A 57 -18.02 33.17 -13.30
C LEU A 57 -16.76 34.02 -13.49
N ARG A 58 -16.48 34.91 -12.53
CA ARG A 58 -15.20 35.66 -12.47
C ARG A 58 -14.33 35.01 -11.40
N TYR A 59 -13.15 34.55 -11.79
CA TYR A 59 -12.12 34.10 -10.86
C TYR A 59 -10.98 35.14 -10.84
N PHE A 60 -10.57 35.52 -9.64
CA PHE A 60 -9.33 36.28 -9.41
C PHE A 60 -8.32 35.34 -8.77
N THR A 61 -7.17 35.15 -9.42
CA THR A 61 -6.04 34.42 -8.85
C THR A 61 -4.95 35.42 -8.56
N THR A 62 -4.61 35.64 -7.29
CA THR A 62 -3.56 36.58 -6.89
C THR A 62 -2.22 35.86 -6.96
N LEU A 63 -1.40 36.19 -7.96
CA LEU A 63 0.01 35.78 -8.04
C LEU A 63 0.86 37.01 -7.75
N ALA A 64 1.33 37.14 -6.51
CA ALA A 64 2.31 38.15 -6.14
C ALA A 64 3.70 37.64 -6.54
N ILE A 65 4.24 38.15 -7.65
CA ILE A 65 5.65 37.97 -7.99
C ILE A 65 6.38 39.16 -7.36
N ILE A 66 7.07 38.91 -6.24
CA ILE A 66 8.00 39.87 -5.64
C ILE A 66 9.37 39.57 -6.24
N ASP A 67 9.76 40.39 -7.21
CA ASP A 67 11.08 40.36 -7.84
C ASP A 67 12.07 41.12 -6.93
N GLN A 68 12.57 40.45 -5.89
CA GLN A 68 13.94 40.62 -5.36
C GLN A 68 14.15 39.74 -4.13
N VAL A 69 15.26 38.97 -4.18
CA VAL A 69 15.90 38.17 -3.11
C VAL A 69 15.42 36.72 -2.95
N ARG A 70 16.35 35.83 -3.32
CA ARG A 70 16.47 34.37 -3.07
C ARG A 70 15.58 33.41 -3.87
N GLN A 71 16.27 32.75 -4.78
CA GLN A 71 15.92 31.63 -5.66
C GLN A 71 15.53 30.30 -4.95
N THR A 72 14.93 30.34 -3.75
CA THR A 72 14.67 29.11 -2.95
C THR A 72 13.22 28.85 -2.57
N SER A 73 12.23 29.68 -2.96
CA SER A 73 10.88 29.55 -2.35
C SER A 73 9.68 29.53 -3.30
N VAL A 74 9.86 29.45 -4.62
CA VAL A 74 8.74 29.56 -5.58
C VAL A 74 8.17 28.21 -6.05
N TYR A 75 8.76 27.07 -5.65
CA TYR A 75 8.31 25.75 -6.13
C TYR A 75 7.36 24.97 -5.20
N PHE A 76 6.83 25.58 -4.14
CA PHE A 76 5.93 24.91 -3.20
C PHE A 76 4.50 25.47 -3.24
N CYS A 77 3.84 25.29 -4.38
CA CYS A 77 2.39 25.31 -4.43
C CYS A 77 1.90 24.43 -5.57
N ILE A 78 2.20 23.12 -5.50
CA ILE A 78 1.20 22.15 -5.95
C ILE A 78 0.06 22.35 -4.96
N THR A 79 -0.90 23.20 -5.33
CA THR A 79 -2.15 23.39 -4.61
C THR A 79 -2.72 22.01 -4.34
N VAL A 80 -2.58 21.54 -3.09
CA VAL A 80 -3.21 20.30 -2.68
C VAL A 80 -4.69 20.60 -2.73
N ASN A 81 -5.33 20.17 -3.81
CA ASN A 81 -6.64 20.67 -4.17
C ASN A 81 -7.63 20.25 -3.06
N PRO A 82 -8.21 21.19 -2.28
CA PRO A 82 -9.19 20.85 -1.25
C PRO A 82 -10.40 20.10 -1.84
N ILE A 83 -10.64 20.25 -3.14
CA ILE A 83 -11.62 19.45 -3.90
C ILE A 83 -11.23 17.96 -3.87
N CYS A 84 -9.95 17.61 -4.04
CA CYS A 84 -9.52 16.21 -3.95
C CYS A 84 -9.76 15.62 -2.55
N PHE A 85 -9.51 16.39 -1.47
CA PHE A 85 -9.85 15.96 -0.11
C PHE A 85 -11.34 15.68 0.01
N ALA A 86 -12.16 16.69 -0.36
CA ALA A 86 -13.60 16.64 -0.28
C ALA A 86 -14.17 15.48 -1.11
N MET A 87 -13.59 15.19 -2.28
CA MET A 87 -13.97 14.04 -3.10
C MET A 87 -13.66 12.71 -2.42
N ILE A 88 -12.46 12.52 -1.85
CA ILE A 88 -12.10 11.26 -1.18
C ILE A 88 -12.99 11.04 0.06
N VAL A 89 -13.15 12.08 0.89
CA VAL A 89 -14.01 12.03 2.08
C VAL A 89 -15.47 11.81 1.68
N GLY A 90 -15.96 12.54 0.67
CA GLY A 90 -17.33 12.42 0.17
C GLY A 90 -17.62 11.03 -0.40
N GLN A 91 -16.70 10.45 -1.18
CA GLN A 91 -16.79 9.08 -1.66
C GLN A 91 -16.86 8.08 -0.51
N TYR A 92 -15.99 8.24 0.50
CA TYR A 92 -16.00 7.36 1.67
C TYR A 92 -17.31 7.48 2.45
N LEU A 93 -17.79 8.70 2.73
CA LEU A 93 -19.04 8.92 3.44
C LEU A 93 -20.24 8.35 2.67
N CYS A 94 -20.31 8.60 1.37
CA CYS A 94 -21.34 8.03 0.49
C CYS A 94 -21.33 6.51 0.55
N TYR A 95 -20.15 5.90 0.44
CA TYR A 95 -20.00 4.46 0.58
C TYR A 95 -20.45 3.94 1.95
N ARG A 96 -20.11 4.63 3.05
CA ARG A 96 -20.55 4.23 4.40
C ARG A 96 -22.06 4.28 4.55
N VAL A 97 -22.72 5.29 3.99
CA VAL A 97 -24.19 5.38 3.96
C VAL A 97 -24.77 4.22 3.17
N LEU A 98 -24.29 4.00 1.93
CA LEU A 98 -24.74 2.88 1.09
C LEU A 98 -24.55 1.52 1.78
N ARG A 99 -23.44 1.33 2.50
CA ARG A 99 -23.15 0.12 3.27
C ARG A 99 -24.17 -0.12 4.36
N VAL A 100 -24.45 0.88 5.19
CA VAL A 100 -25.44 0.77 6.27
C VAL A 100 -26.83 0.47 5.71
N THR A 101 -27.23 1.18 4.65
CA THR A 101 -28.51 0.93 3.97
C THR A 101 -28.59 -0.50 3.43
N TRP A 102 -27.53 -0.98 2.77
CA TRP A 102 -27.47 -2.35 2.27
C TRP A 102 -27.55 -3.37 3.39
N ASP A 103 -26.81 -3.20 4.48
CA ASP A 103 -26.82 -4.14 5.60
C ASP A 103 -28.22 -4.23 6.23
N ILE A 104 -28.98 -3.13 6.30
CA ILE A 104 -30.38 -3.15 6.74
C ILE A 104 -31.26 -3.97 5.79
N ILE A 105 -31.19 -3.69 4.48
CA ILE A 105 -31.97 -4.41 3.46
C ILE A 105 -31.62 -5.89 3.44
N GLN A 106 -30.33 -6.20 3.45
CA GLN A 106 -29.79 -7.56 3.49
C GLN A 106 -30.28 -8.30 4.74
N ASN A 107 -30.25 -7.68 5.91
CA ASN A 107 -30.74 -8.30 7.14
C ASN A 107 -32.24 -8.58 7.11
N ILE A 108 -33.06 -7.68 6.54
CA ILE A 108 -34.50 -7.91 6.37
C ILE A 108 -34.73 -9.11 5.44
N PHE A 109 -34.08 -9.11 4.27
CA PHE A 109 -34.21 -10.18 3.29
C PHE A 109 -33.70 -11.53 3.82
N TRP A 110 -32.58 -11.54 4.53
CA TRP A 110 -32.00 -12.73 5.16
C TRP A 110 -32.79 -13.24 6.35
N SER A 111 -33.53 -12.36 7.04
CA SER A 111 -34.47 -12.78 8.08
C SER A 111 -35.66 -13.50 7.46
N TYR A 112 -36.20 -12.93 6.38
CA TYR A 112 -37.35 -13.50 5.65
C TYR A 112 -37.01 -14.86 5.02
N THR A 113 -35.85 -14.98 4.37
CA THR A 113 -35.40 -16.23 3.74
C THR A 113 -34.86 -17.29 4.71
N GLY A 114 -34.77 -16.99 6.02
CA GLY A 114 -34.19 -17.88 7.02
C GLY A 114 -32.65 -17.95 7.02
N THR A 115 -31.98 -17.26 6.12
CA THR A 115 -30.51 -17.16 6.05
C THR A 115 -29.89 -16.75 7.39
N ILE A 116 -30.45 -15.75 8.08
CA ILE A 116 -29.97 -15.33 9.41
C ILE A 116 -30.13 -16.45 10.44
N ARG A 117 -31.22 -17.22 10.38
CA ARG A 117 -31.44 -18.34 11.31
C ARG A 117 -30.37 -19.41 11.10
N HIS A 118 -30.05 -19.74 9.85
CA HIS A 118 -29.00 -20.70 9.50
C HIS A 118 -27.61 -20.21 9.92
N ILE A 119 -27.28 -18.93 9.67
CA ILE A 119 -26.03 -18.33 10.14
C ILE A 119 -25.92 -18.45 11.66
N ARG A 120 -26.96 -18.10 12.40
CA ARG A 120 -26.99 -18.22 13.87
C ARG A 120 -26.83 -19.66 14.34
N GLN A 121 -27.45 -20.62 13.65
CA GLN A 121 -27.27 -22.04 13.93
C GLN A 121 -25.80 -22.42 13.71
N CYS A 122 -25.18 -22.07 12.57
CA CYS A 122 -23.78 -22.38 12.29
C CYS A 122 -22.77 -21.84 13.31
N HIS A 123 -23.12 -20.87 14.16
CA HIS A 123 -22.25 -20.39 15.24
C HIS A 123 -22.41 -21.14 16.56
N LYS A 124 -23.43 -21.99 16.68
CA LYS A 124 -23.64 -22.79 17.89
C LYS A 124 -22.73 -24.03 17.86
N PRO A 125 -22.20 -24.43 19.04
CA PRO A 125 -21.50 -25.71 19.17
C PRO A 125 -22.36 -26.88 18.66
N GLY A 126 -21.76 -27.81 17.92
CA GLY A 126 -22.44 -29.02 17.43
C GLY A 126 -23.23 -28.86 16.12
N CYS A 127 -23.13 -27.73 15.43
CA CYS A 127 -23.82 -27.53 14.16
C CYS A 127 -23.12 -28.18 12.95
N SER A 128 -23.89 -28.37 11.87
CA SER A 128 -23.44 -29.05 10.65
C SER A 128 -22.26 -28.33 10.01
N TYR A 129 -21.08 -28.91 10.17
CA TYR A 129 -19.87 -28.50 9.45
C TYR A 129 -20.06 -28.58 7.93
N ALA A 130 -20.90 -29.49 7.44
CA ALA A 130 -21.10 -29.70 6.01
C ALA A 130 -21.79 -28.54 5.28
N SER A 131 -22.37 -27.58 6.00
CA SER A 131 -23.16 -26.48 5.42
C SER A 131 -22.96 -25.15 6.15
N CYS A 132 -21.76 -24.89 6.66
CA CYS A 132 -21.49 -23.67 7.44
C CYS A 132 -20.70 -22.59 6.69
N ALA A 133 -20.20 -22.88 5.48
CA ALA A 133 -19.59 -21.86 4.62
C ALA A 133 -20.68 -21.23 3.74
N GLN A 134 -20.80 -19.91 3.77
CA GLN A 134 -21.79 -19.15 3.02
C GLN A 134 -21.14 -18.57 1.75
N ILE A 135 -21.71 -18.87 0.59
CA ILE A 135 -21.32 -18.23 -0.68
C ILE A 135 -22.16 -16.96 -0.86
N LEU A 136 -21.48 -15.86 -1.19
CA LEU A 136 -22.06 -14.56 -1.46
C LEU A 136 -21.64 -14.10 -2.86
N ASP A 137 -22.64 -13.75 -3.68
CA ASP A 137 -22.45 -13.23 -5.03
C ASP A 137 -22.16 -11.71 -4.96
N GLY A 138 -21.00 -11.29 -5.47
CA GLY A 138 -20.51 -9.91 -5.35
C GLY A 138 -21.22 -8.96 -6.32
N LYS A 139 -21.97 -7.98 -5.79
CA LYS A 139 -22.73 -7.01 -6.60
C LYS A 139 -22.03 -5.67 -6.74
N LEU A 140 -21.38 -5.22 -5.67
CA LEU A 140 -20.64 -3.97 -5.63
C LEU A 140 -19.43 -4.15 -4.72
N ARG A 141 -18.36 -3.41 -5.00
CA ARG A 141 -17.15 -3.42 -4.19
C ARG A 141 -16.53 -2.04 -4.11
N TYR A 142 -15.99 -1.69 -2.94
CA TYR A 142 -15.30 -0.43 -2.73
C TYR A 142 -14.25 -0.56 -1.64
N ALA A 143 -13.08 0.01 -1.91
CA ALA A 143 -11.98 0.11 -0.97
C ALA A 143 -11.39 1.52 -1.09
N VAL A 144 -11.25 2.21 0.05
CA VAL A 144 -10.66 3.55 0.14
C VAL A 144 -9.21 3.53 -0.33
N ASP A 145 -8.47 2.50 0.09
CA ASP A 145 -7.09 2.29 -0.26
C ASP A 145 -6.86 0.80 -0.53
N LYS A 146 -6.54 0.51 -1.80
CA LYS A 146 -6.34 -0.85 -2.29
C LYS A 146 -4.94 -1.39 -2.01
N LEU A 147 -4.00 -0.54 -1.58
CA LEU A 147 -2.60 -0.92 -1.41
C LEU A 147 -2.21 -1.06 0.06
N THR A 148 -2.56 -0.09 0.90
CA THR A 148 -1.98 0.03 2.25
C THR A 148 -2.89 -0.40 3.39
N LEU A 149 -4.21 -0.26 3.23
CA LEU A 149 -5.15 -0.68 4.27
C LEU A 149 -5.31 -2.20 4.27
N THR A 150 -5.70 -2.78 5.41
CA THR A 150 -6.04 -4.20 5.49
C THR A 150 -7.27 -4.52 4.64
N ASN A 151 -7.35 -5.75 4.16
CA ASN A 151 -8.58 -6.29 3.56
C ASN A 151 -9.67 -6.33 4.62
N ARG A 152 -10.90 -5.97 4.25
CA ARG A 152 -12.03 -6.04 5.17
C ARG A 152 -13.26 -6.62 4.51
N GLN A 153 -14.08 -7.27 5.33
CA GLN A 153 -15.30 -7.91 4.85
C GLN A 153 -16.30 -6.87 4.30
N GLU A 154 -16.26 -5.64 4.81
CA GLU A 154 -17.19 -4.61 4.36
C GLU A 154 -16.96 -4.19 2.91
N GLU A 155 -15.76 -4.43 2.35
CA GLU A 155 -15.36 -4.02 1.00
C GLU A 155 -16.24 -4.61 -0.11
N PHE A 156 -17.05 -5.63 0.19
CA PHE A 156 -17.97 -6.29 -0.75
C PHE A 156 -19.43 -6.20 -0.30
N PHE A 157 -20.28 -5.77 -1.23
CA PHE A 157 -21.73 -5.96 -1.18
C PHE A 157 -22.08 -7.25 -1.90
N GLY A 158 -22.88 -8.10 -1.28
CA GLY A 158 -23.26 -9.35 -1.91
C GLY A 158 -24.58 -9.91 -1.43
N CYS A 159 -25.12 -10.80 -2.26
CA CYS A 159 -26.35 -11.51 -1.99
C CYS A 159 -26.03 -12.96 -1.61
N HIS A 160 -26.77 -13.50 -0.65
CA HIS A 160 -26.66 -14.91 -0.31
C HIS A 160 -27.04 -15.76 -1.52
N GLN A 161 -26.17 -16.72 -1.85
CA GLN A 161 -26.43 -17.72 -2.88
C GLN A 161 -26.81 -19.04 -2.21
N GLU A 162 -25.90 -19.62 -1.44
CA GLU A 162 -26.09 -20.94 -0.81
C GLU A 162 -25.12 -21.16 0.36
N PHE A 163 -25.38 -22.23 1.11
CA PHE A 163 -24.48 -22.74 2.14
C PHE A 163 -23.83 -24.04 1.66
N VAL A 164 -22.52 -24.12 1.78
CA VAL A 164 -21.69 -25.22 1.30
C VAL A 164 -20.75 -25.74 2.37
N HIS A 165 -20.09 -26.85 2.05
CA HIS A 165 -19.03 -27.42 2.87
C HIS A 165 -17.80 -26.49 2.89
N PRO A 166 -17.13 -26.27 4.03
CA PRO A 166 -15.92 -25.44 4.15
C PRO A 166 -14.81 -25.77 3.15
N LYS A 167 -14.60 -27.06 2.85
CA LYS A 167 -13.70 -27.55 1.77
C LYS A 167 -13.91 -26.88 0.40
N TYR A 168 -15.03 -26.20 0.15
CA TYR A 168 -15.22 -25.37 -1.04
C TYR A 168 -14.06 -24.39 -1.26
N VAL A 169 -13.50 -23.82 -0.19
CA VAL A 169 -12.41 -22.83 -0.29
C VAL A 169 -11.06 -23.43 -0.67
N LEU A 170 -10.98 -24.75 -0.88
CA LEU A 170 -9.75 -25.43 -1.30
C LEU A 170 -9.50 -25.36 -2.80
N LYS A 171 -10.50 -24.99 -3.62
CA LYS A 171 -10.31 -24.71 -5.06
C LYS A 171 -9.18 -23.71 -5.31
N ASN A 172 -8.39 -23.88 -6.37
CA ASN A 172 -7.25 -23.00 -6.63
C ASN A 172 -7.65 -21.53 -6.77
N GLU A 173 -8.79 -21.24 -7.40
CA GLU A 173 -9.30 -19.89 -7.63
C GLU A 173 -9.80 -19.18 -6.35
N VAL A 174 -9.88 -19.90 -5.23
CA VAL A 174 -10.32 -19.35 -3.95
C VAL A 174 -9.10 -19.00 -3.10
N SER A 175 -9.02 -17.75 -2.65
CA SER A 175 -7.92 -17.25 -1.81
C SER A 175 -8.45 -16.64 -0.51
N PHE A 176 -7.68 -16.77 0.58
CA PHE A 176 -8.04 -16.18 1.87
C PHE A 176 -7.95 -14.65 1.80
N TYR A 177 -9.02 -13.96 2.19
CA TYR A 177 -9.14 -12.51 2.05
C TYR A 177 -8.92 -11.76 3.37
N CYS A 178 -9.59 -12.14 4.45
CA CYS A 178 -9.39 -11.61 5.81
C CYS A 178 -10.15 -12.46 6.82
N ALA A 179 -9.88 -12.30 8.12
CA ALA A 179 -10.69 -12.91 9.17
C ALA A 179 -10.76 -12.02 10.40
N ASP A 180 -11.89 -12.11 11.11
CA ASP A 180 -12.14 -11.46 12.38
C ASP A 180 -12.53 -12.52 13.44
N ASN A 181 -12.98 -12.07 14.62
CA ASN A 181 -13.40 -12.93 15.73
C ASN A 181 -14.60 -13.82 15.42
N LYS A 182 -15.32 -13.58 14.32
CA LYS A 182 -16.56 -14.27 13.97
C LYS A 182 -16.41 -15.08 12.68
N TYR A 183 -15.76 -14.53 11.67
CA TYR A 183 -15.72 -15.10 10.33
C TYR A 183 -14.32 -15.07 9.74
N ALA A 184 -13.99 -16.14 9.02
CA ALA A 184 -13.00 -16.11 7.96
C ALA A 184 -13.68 -15.85 6.62
N THR A 185 -13.09 -14.96 5.82
CA THR A 185 -13.58 -14.55 4.51
C THR A 185 -12.56 -14.90 3.44
N PHE A 186 -13.06 -15.45 2.34
CA PHE A 186 -12.31 -15.82 1.14
C PHE A 186 -12.92 -15.12 -0.06
N VAL A 187 -12.15 -14.95 -1.12
CA VAL A 187 -12.65 -14.50 -2.43
C VAL A 187 -12.35 -15.55 -3.48
N GLU A 188 -13.31 -15.72 -4.39
CA GLU A 188 -13.17 -16.58 -5.55
C GLU A 188 -12.97 -15.72 -6.80
N ALA A 189 -11.94 -16.05 -7.57
CA ALA A 189 -11.65 -15.46 -8.88
C ALA A 189 -12.29 -16.29 -10.02
N PRO A 190 -12.37 -15.76 -11.25
CA PRO A 190 -12.73 -16.55 -12.42
C PRO A 190 -11.81 -17.77 -12.59
N ALA A 191 -12.33 -18.81 -13.26
CA ALA A 191 -11.59 -20.02 -13.59
C ALA A 191 -10.23 -19.69 -14.24
N GLY A 192 -9.17 -20.35 -13.77
CA GLY A 192 -7.81 -20.15 -14.28
C GLY A 192 -7.09 -18.89 -13.77
N ILE A 193 -7.75 -18.02 -13.00
CA ILE A 193 -7.09 -16.84 -12.40
C ILE A 193 -6.57 -17.18 -11.01
N GLN A 194 -5.25 -17.20 -10.90
CA GLN A 194 -4.54 -17.41 -9.64
C GLN A 194 -4.03 -16.08 -9.09
N VAL A 195 -4.78 -15.45 -8.20
CA VAL A 195 -4.52 -14.07 -7.71
C VAL A 195 -3.19 -13.89 -6.94
N TRP A 196 -2.45 -14.96 -6.67
CA TRP A 196 -1.08 -14.91 -6.15
C TRP A 196 -0.02 -14.71 -7.25
N GLN A 197 -0.34 -15.02 -8.52
CA GLN A 197 0.58 -14.83 -9.64
C GLN A 197 0.74 -13.35 -9.98
N SER A 198 1.97 -12.90 -10.17
CA SER A 198 2.26 -11.49 -10.51
C SER A 198 1.71 -11.07 -11.86
N LEU A 199 1.37 -12.03 -12.73
CA LEU A 199 0.65 -11.79 -13.98
C LEU A 199 -0.69 -11.07 -13.75
N HIS A 200 -1.39 -11.37 -12.66
CA HIS A 200 -2.68 -10.79 -12.31
C HIS A 200 -2.55 -9.55 -11.40
N GLY A 201 -1.34 -9.11 -11.10
CA GLY A 201 -1.07 -7.90 -10.34
C GLY A 201 0.17 -8.03 -9.47
N SER A 202 0.91 -6.93 -9.30
CA SER A 202 2.14 -6.92 -8.49
C SER A 202 1.92 -7.12 -6.98
N PHE A 203 0.67 -7.10 -6.53
CA PHE A 203 0.28 -7.20 -5.13
C PHE A 203 -0.96 -8.09 -5.00
N HIS A 204 -0.95 -8.98 -4.01
CA HIS A 204 -1.99 -9.98 -3.85
C HIS A 204 -3.35 -9.34 -3.52
N LYS A 205 -3.37 -8.38 -2.59
CA LYS A 205 -4.59 -7.66 -2.19
C LYS A 205 -5.32 -7.00 -3.38
N PRO A 206 -4.70 -6.12 -4.19
CA PRO A 206 -5.35 -5.55 -5.36
C PRO A 206 -5.89 -6.58 -6.34
N ALA A 207 -5.15 -7.68 -6.57
CA ALA A 207 -5.58 -8.76 -7.45
C ALA A 207 -6.83 -9.46 -6.90
N GLN A 208 -6.84 -9.82 -5.62
CA GLN A 208 -8.01 -10.36 -4.93
C GLN A 208 -9.23 -9.45 -5.08
N PHE A 209 -9.08 -8.16 -4.76
CA PHE A 209 -10.18 -7.19 -4.86
C PHE A 209 -10.68 -7.02 -6.30
N HIS A 210 -9.78 -7.02 -7.29
CA HIS A 210 -10.14 -6.80 -8.69
C HIS A 210 -10.81 -8.02 -9.34
N TYR A 211 -10.34 -9.23 -9.03
CA TYR A 211 -10.84 -10.46 -9.64
C TYR A 211 -11.92 -11.17 -8.83
N ALA A 212 -12.24 -10.74 -7.61
CA ALA A 212 -13.33 -11.35 -6.83
C ALA A 212 -14.66 -11.30 -7.60
N ILE A 213 -15.21 -12.49 -7.93
CA ILE A 213 -16.56 -12.69 -8.47
C ILE A 213 -17.53 -13.12 -7.36
N ARG A 214 -17.03 -13.86 -6.38
CA ARG A 214 -17.77 -14.30 -5.20
C ARG A 214 -16.90 -14.13 -3.97
N TYR A 215 -17.53 -14.04 -2.81
CA TYR A 215 -16.82 -14.14 -1.54
C TYR A 215 -17.52 -15.14 -0.64
N ILE A 216 -16.70 -15.89 0.10
CA ILE A 216 -17.14 -17.00 0.94
C ILE A 216 -16.86 -16.62 2.38
N ARG A 217 -17.85 -16.75 3.24
CA ARG A 217 -17.71 -16.49 4.68
C ARG A 217 -18.00 -17.77 5.45
N MET A 218 -17.14 -18.13 6.39
CA MET A 218 -17.42 -19.24 7.31
C MET A 218 -17.07 -18.84 8.74
N PRO A 219 -17.75 -19.41 9.75
CA PRO A 219 -17.40 -19.16 11.15
C PRO A 219 -15.94 -19.48 11.46
N THR A 220 -15.30 -18.72 12.34
CA THR A 220 -13.89 -18.91 12.73
C THR A 220 -13.62 -20.32 13.24
N TRP A 221 -14.55 -20.96 13.95
CA TRP A 221 -14.39 -22.35 14.40
C TRP A 221 -14.30 -23.34 13.23
N ALA A 222 -15.06 -23.12 12.15
CA ALA A 222 -15.07 -23.99 10.98
C ALA A 222 -13.81 -23.78 10.13
N PHE A 223 -13.34 -22.53 10.04
CA PHE A 223 -12.05 -22.17 9.46
C PHE A 223 -10.90 -22.87 10.19
N ASN A 224 -10.90 -22.78 11.52
CA ASN A 224 -9.93 -23.44 12.38
C ASN A 224 -9.96 -24.97 12.20
N LYS A 225 -11.15 -25.58 12.22
CA LYS A 225 -11.31 -27.01 11.97
C LYS A 225 -10.79 -27.40 10.57
N LEU A 226 -11.14 -26.64 9.53
CA LEU A 226 -10.68 -26.91 8.17
C LEU A 226 -9.15 -26.86 8.08
N ALA A 227 -8.52 -25.90 8.74
CA ALA A 227 -7.06 -25.82 8.77
C ALA A 227 -6.41 -27.01 9.49
N ASP A 228 -7.03 -27.53 10.56
CA ASP A 228 -6.56 -28.77 11.20
C ASP A 228 -6.73 -29.98 10.29
N ASP A 229 -7.87 -30.09 9.60
CA ASP A 229 -8.17 -31.20 8.70
C ASP A 229 -7.19 -31.26 7.49
N ILE A 230 -6.64 -30.12 7.05
CA ILE A 230 -5.63 -30.05 5.98
C ILE A 230 -4.23 -30.40 6.50
N GLY A 231 -3.92 -30.01 7.73
CA GLY A 231 -2.58 -30.17 8.30
C GLY A 231 -1.53 -29.26 7.65
N GLU A 232 -0.26 -29.63 7.79
CA GLU A 232 0.87 -28.88 7.26
C GLU A 232 1.29 -29.42 5.89
N HIS A 233 1.56 -28.50 4.96
CA HIS A 233 2.09 -28.86 3.65
C HIS A 233 3.58 -29.18 3.77
N PRO A 234 4.11 -30.20 3.08
CA PRO A 234 5.54 -30.55 3.12
C PRO A 234 6.48 -29.50 2.48
N ALA A 235 5.93 -28.47 1.84
CA ALA A 235 6.70 -27.45 1.14
C ALA A 235 7.36 -26.50 2.15
N LYS A 236 8.47 -25.87 1.75
CA LYS A 236 9.12 -24.86 2.59
C LYS A 236 8.23 -23.63 2.70
N VAL A 237 8.24 -22.98 3.86
CA VAL A 237 7.53 -21.72 4.07
C VAL A 237 8.56 -20.64 4.39
N ILE A 238 8.56 -19.58 3.59
CA ILE A 238 9.58 -18.52 3.62
C ILE A 238 8.86 -17.19 3.81
N ILE A 239 9.25 -16.40 4.80
CA ILE A 239 8.79 -15.03 4.98
C ILE A 239 9.90 -14.05 4.59
N ILE A 240 9.56 -13.12 3.70
CA ILE A 240 10.41 -11.98 3.35
C ILE A 240 9.91 -10.77 4.14
N GLU A 241 10.65 -10.41 5.17
CA GLU A 241 10.58 -9.13 5.86
C GLU A 241 11.38 -8.11 5.04
N PHE A 242 10.95 -6.85 4.97
CA PHE A 242 11.64 -5.89 4.13
C PHE A 242 11.48 -4.43 4.57
N LEU A 243 12.50 -3.62 4.25
CA LEU A 243 12.37 -2.17 4.21
C LEU A 243 11.51 -1.77 3.00
N PRO A 244 10.43 -0.98 3.13
CA PRO A 244 9.68 -0.54 1.96
C PRO A 244 10.59 0.00 0.84
N ARG A 245 10.20 -0.27 -0.41
CA ARG A 245 10.96 0.15 -1.62
C ARG A 245 12.40 -0.42 -1.74
N SER A 246 12.72 -1.48 -0.99
CA SER A 246 13.98 -2.25 -1.11
C SER A 246 13.99 -3.31 -2.22
N GLY A 247 12.98 -3.35 -3.09
CA GLY A 247 12.93 -4.33 -4.18
C GLY A 247 12.32 -5.69 -3.80
N SER A 248 11.54 -5.76 -2.72
CA SER A 248 10.84 -6.99 -2.30
C SER A 248 9.91 -7.58 -3.36
N THR A 249 9.25 -6.74 -4.17
CA THR A 249 8.44 -7.22 -5.30
C THR A 249 9.28 -7.90 -6.37
N LEU A 250 10.50 -7.42 -6.65
CA LEU A 250 11.42 -8.09 -7.58
C LEU A 250 11.86 -9.45 -7.02
N LEU A 251 12.25 -9.51 -5.75
CA LEU A 251 12.66 -10.76 -5.12
C LEU A 251 11.50 -11.78 -5.12
N CYS A 252 10.27 -11.36 -4.83
CA CYS A 252 9.08 -12.20 -4.97
C CYS A 252 8.93 -12.79 -6.38
N GLN A 253 9.11 -11.97 -7.41
CA GLN A 253 9.02 -12.43 -8.80
C GLN A 253 10.18 -13.35 -9.20
N MET A 254 11.36 -13.21 -8.59
CA MET A 254 12.46 -14.16 -8.76
C MET A 254 12.05 -15.54 -8.22
N PHE A 255 11.46 -15.62 -7.03
CA PHE A 255 10.90 -16.88 -6.51
C PHE A 255 9.78 -17.43 -7.39
N GLU A 256 8.84 -16.58 -7.84
CA GLU A 256 7.73 -17.01 -8.71
C GLU A 256 8.23 -17.53 -10.07
N SER A 257 9.24 -16.90 -10.66
CA SER A 257 9.80 -17.24 -11.98
C SER A 257 10.45 -18.62 -12.05
N THR A 258 10.65 -19.27 -10.89
CA THR A 258 11.06 -20.67 -10.79
C THR A 258 10.00 -21.64 -11.32
N GLY A 259 8.72 -21.24 -11.31
CA GLY A 259 7.59 -22.13 -11.61
C GLY A 259 7.40 -23.24 -10.57
N LYS A 260 8.05 -23.13 -9.40
CA LYS A 260 7.99 -24.10 -8.30
C LYS A 260 7.67 -23.47 -6.94
N CYS A 261 7.52 -22.14 -6.90
CA CYS A 261 7.15 -21.41 -5.69
C CYS A 261 5.82 -20.68 -5.88
N VAL A 262 4.97 -20.71 -4.86
CA VAL A 262 3.76 -19.89 -4.76
C VAL A 262 4.08 -18.67 -3.91
N VAL A 263 3.81 -17.46 -4.42
CA VAL A 263 4.27 -16.22 -3.79
C VAL A 263 3.09 -15.31 -3.44
N PHE A 264 2.95 -14.97 -2.16
CA PHE A 264 1.93 -14.06 -1.67
C PHE A 264 2.56 -12.71 -1.30
N SER A 265 2.24 -11.67 -2.07
CA SER A 265 2.68 -10.31 -1.74
C SER A 265 1.73 -9.63 -0.76
N GLU A 266 2.18 -9.46 0.48
CA GLU A 266 1.51 -8.72 1.56
C GLU A 266 0.10 -9.24 1.87
N PRO A 267 -0.08 -10.55 2.11
CA PRO A 267 -1.40 -11.08 2.44
C PRO A 267 -1.87 -10.50 3.78
N SER A 268 -3.12 -10.06 3.79
CA SER A 268 -3.76 -9.41 4.94
C SER A 268 -3.72 -10.27 6.21
N CYS A 269 -3.71 -11.60 6.07
CA CYS A 269 -3.68 -12.52 7.19
C CYS A 269 -2.48 -12.30 8.10
N LEU A 270 -1.33 -11.93 7.54
CA LEU A 270 -0.09 -11.71 8.29
C LEU A 270 -0.01 -10.32 8.95
N SER A 271 -1.04 -9.47 8.79
CA SER A 271 -1.03 -8.10 9.31
C SER A 271 -1.46 -7.98 10.78
N GLY A 272 -2.08 -9.00 11.39
CA GLY A 272 -2.45 -9.03 12.82
C GLY A 272 -3.45 -7.95 13.31
N VAL A 273 -3.87 -7.00 12.47
CA VAL A 273 -4.60 -5.77 12.88
C VAL A 273 -5.97 -6.07 13.48
N GLU A 274 -6.61 -7.18 13.11
CA GLU A 274 -8.02 -7.46 13.42
C GLU A 274 -8.20 -8.46 14.58
N GLN A 275 -7.12 -8.88 15.25
CA GLN A 275 -7.13 -10.04 16.15
C GLN A 275 -7.07 -9.72 17.66
N LYS A 276 -7.53 -8.54 18.10
CA LYS A 276 -7.54 -8.21 19.54
C LYS A 276 -8.35 -9.24 20.34
N GLY A 277 -7.68 -9.88 21.30
CA GLY A 277 -8.27 -10.88 22.19
C GLY A 277 -8.36 -12.29 21.60
N GLN A 278 -7.73 -12.56 20.45
CA GLN A 278 -7.60 -13.91 19.91
C GLN A 278 -6.27 -14.58 20.30
N ASP A 279 -6.28 -15.90 20.27
CA ASP A 279 -5.08 -16.73 20.21
C ASP A 279 -4.40 -16.52 18.83
N LEU A 280 -3.39 -15.64 18.81
CA LEU A 280 -2.65 -15.27 17.60
C LEU A 280 -1.93 -16.47 16.99
N VAL A 281 -1.37 -17.35 17.83
CA VAL A 281 -0.67 -18.56 17.39
C VAL A 281 -1.65 -19.47 16.65
N ARG A 282 -2.84 -19.69 17.20
CA ARG A 282 -3.90 -20.45 16.52
C ARG A 282 -4.33 -19.80 15.22
N TYR A 283 -4.51 -18.49 15.23
CA TYR A 283 -4.90 -17.71 14.05
C TYR A 283 -3.86 -17.86 12.92
N TYR A 284 -2.58 -17.61 13.20
CA TYR A 284 -1.51 -17.72 12.21
C TYR A 284 -1.36 -19.16 11.70
N ARG A 285 -1.49 -20.16 12.59
CA ARG A 285 -1.45 -21.58 12.19
C ARG A 285 -2.55 -21.88 11.18
N SER A 286 -3.78 -21.44 11.45
CA SER A 286 -4.91 -21.66 10.54
C SER A 286 -4.74 -20.92 9.21
N CYS A 287 -4.30 -19.66 9.25
CA CYS A 287 -4.02 -18.88 8.05
C CYS A 287 -2.92 -19.50 7.19
N LEU A 288 -1.79 -19.88 7.77
CA LEU A 288 -0.66 -20.45 7.03
C LEU A 288 -1.02 -21.80 6.40
N ARG A 289 -1.71 -22.69 7.13
CA ARG A 289 -2.15 -23.99 6.58
C ARG A 289 -3.07 -23.84 5.38
N LEU A 290 -4.04 -22.91 5.46
CA LEU A 290 -4.97 -22.68 4.35
C LEU A 290 -4.35 -21.91 3.17
N MET A 291 -3.42 -21.00 3.44
CA MET A 291 -2.67 -20.32 2.38
C MET A 291 -1.68 -21.26 1.69
N CYS A 292 -1.15 -22.25 2.41
CA CYS A 292 -0.25 -23.29 1.89
C CYS A 292 -0.99 -24.55 1.41
N LYS A 293 -2.28 -24.46 1.08
CA LYS A 293 -3.00 -25.59 0.48
C LYS A 293 -2.36 -25.99 -0.85
N ALA A 294 -2.50 -27.26 -1.21
CA ALA A 294 -2.03 -27.78 -2.50
C ALA A 294 -2.59 -26.96 -3.66
N VAL A 295 -1.78 -26.78 -4.70
CA VAL A 295 -2.17 -26.16 -5.96
C VAL A 295 -2.20 -27.25 -7.00
N ASP A 296 -3.34 -27.42 -7.66
CA ASP A 296 -3.46 -28.48 -8.68
C ASP A 296 -2.43 -28.26 -9.79
N ASP A 297 -1.92 -29.36 -10.34
CA ASP A 297 -0.92 -29.38 -11.42
C ASP A 297 0.44 -28.74 -11.10
N MET A 298 0.71 -28.45 -9.83
CA MET A 298 1.99 -27.87 -9.39
C MET A 298 2.59 -28.65 -8.22
N ASN A 299 3.79 -29.21 -8.43
CA ASN A 299 4.62 -29.65 -7.31
C ASN A 299 5.26 -28.42 -6.66
N VAL A 300 4.64 -27.92 -5.59
CA VAL A 300 5.09 -26.71 -4.87
C VAL A 300 6.28 -27.06 -3.97
N HIS A 301 7.43 -26.43 -4.24
CA HIS A 301 8.62 -26.57 -3.39
C HIS A 301 8.63 -25.58 -2.23
N ALA A 302 8.07 -24.38 -2.44
CA ALA A 302 7.94 -23.39 -1.39
C ALA A 302 6.74 -22.45 -1.54
N TYR A 303 6.21 -22.04 -0.39
CA TYR A 303 5.32 -20.89 -0.26
C TYR A 303 6.12 -19.71 0.29
N VAL A 304 6.09 -18.59 -0.43
CA VAL A 304 6.85 -17.38 -0.09
C VAL A 304 5.88 -16.26 0.25
N PHE A 305 6.00 -15.72 1.45
CA PHE A 305 5.16 -14.65 1.94
C PHE A 305 5.99 -13.40 2.11
N LYS A 306 5.71 -12.38 1.30
CA LYS A 306 6.24 -11.05 1.55
C LYS A 306 5.35 -10.40 2.60
N MET A 307 5.84 -10.32 3.84
CA MET A 307 5.07 -9.78 4.95
C MET A 307 5.03 -8.26 4.87
N ALA A 308 3.85 -7.66 5.04
CA ALA A 308 3.74 -6.21 5.06
C ALA A 308 4.76 -5.60 6.05
N PRO A 309 5.36 -4.45 5.75
CA PRO A 309 6.20 -3.78 6.73
C PRO A 309 5.37 -3.51 8.00
N TRP A 310 6.00 -3.22 9.15
CA TRP A 310 5.31 -2.97 10.44
C TRP A 310 4.73 -4.19 11.15
N LYS A 311 5.13 -5.40 10.75
CA LYS A 311 4.52 -6.64 11.23
C LYS A 311 5.52 -7.66 11.74
N ALA A 312 6.79 -7.28 11.78
CA ALA A 312 7.87 -8.11 12.31
C ALA A 312 7.67 -8.40 13.81
N GLU A 313 6.87 -7.62 14.54
CA GLU A 313 6.51 -7.95 15.93
C GLU A 313 5.74 -9.27 16.08
N TYR A 314 4.97 -9.69 15.06
CA TYR A 314 4.18 -10.93 15.11
C TYR A 314 5.01 -12.18 14.79
N ARG A 315 6.31 -12.00 14.57
CA ARG A 315 7.22 -13.09 14.24
C ARG A 315 7.22 -14.20 15.28
N ILE A 316 7.15 -13.85 16.57
CA ILE A 316 7.15 -14.84 17.66
C ILE A 316 5.93 -15.76 17.52
N ASP A 317 4.73 -15.18 17.37
CA ASP A 317 3.48 -15.94 17.20
C ASP A 317 3.50 -16.79 15.91
N ILE A 318 4.10 -16.26 14.83
CA ILE A 318 4.23 -16.96 13.55
C ILE A 318 5.19 -18.15 13.65
N VAL A 319 6.34 -17.98 14.32
CA VAL A 319 7.31 -19.07 14.55
C VAL A 319 6.69 -20.14 15.43
N GLU A 320 5.95 -19.78 16.48
CA GLU A 320 5.23 -20.73 17.32
C GLU A 320 4.11 -21.46 16.55
N ALA A 321 3.44 -20.75 15.64
CA ALA A 321 2.43 -21.33 14.77
C ALA A 321 3.02 -22.35 13.77
N MET A 322 4.24 -22.11 13.27
CA MET A 322 4.93 -22.94 12.29
C MET A 322 6.47 -22.90 12.49
N PRO A 323 7.04 -23.81 13.31
CA PRO A 323 8.45 -23.74 13.72
C PRO A 323 9.50 -23.86 12.59
N ASN A 324 9.14 -24.49 11.47
CA ASN A 324 10.05 -24.73 10.35
C ASN A 324 10.12 -23.56 9.34
N ILE A 325 9.44 -22.46 9.62
CA ILE A 325 9.41 -21.29 8.75
C ILE A 325 10.78 -20.61 8.69
N LYS A 326 11.17 -20.12 7.51
CA LYS A 326 12.42 -19.37 7.31
C LYS A 326 12.12 -17.89 7.11
N PHE A 327 12.95 -17.02 7.67
CA PHE A 327 12.84 -15.57 7.48
C PHE A 327 14.04 -15.04 6.70
N LEU A 328 13.79 -14.07 5.84
CA LEU A 328 14.78 -13.25 5.16
C LEU A 328 14.47 -11.79 5.45
N PHE A 329 15.50 -10.98 5.73
CA PHE A 329 15.33 -9.53 5.81
C PHE A 329 15.95 -8.84 4.58
N LEU A 330 15.10 -8.30 3.70
CA LEU A 330 15.53 -7.54 2.54
C LEU A 330 15.64 -6.05 2.86
N TYR A 331 16.82 -5.50 2.63
CA TYR A 331 17.08 -4.08 2.83
C TYR A 331 17.81 -3.46 1.63
N ARG A 332 17.89 -2.14 1.65
CA ARG A 332 18.53 -1.31 0.63
C ARG A 332 19.10 -0.07 1.32
N ASP A 333 19.89 0.72 0.61
CA ASP A 333 20.19 2.10 1.01
C ASP A 333 18.91 2.84 1.44
N ILE A 334 18.86 3.22 2.73
CA ILE A 334 17.66 3.75 3.36
C ILE A 334 17.24 5.11 2.77
N LEU A 335 18.19 5.92 2.29
CA LEU A 335 17.88 7.20 1.65
C LEU A 335 17.21 6.97 0.29
N LYS A 336 17.68 5.98 -0.48
CA LYS A 336 17.04 5.58 -1.74
C LYS A 336 15.64 5.01 -1.52
N CYS A 337 15.43 4.23 -0.45
CA CYS A 337 14.10 3.76 -0.05
C CYS A 337 13.19 4.94 0.28
N SER A 338 13.63 5.83 1.16
CA SER A 338 12.88 7.01 1.61
C SER A 338 12.48 7.91 0.45
N ALA A 339 13.41 8.20 -0.47
CA ALA A 339 13.12 8.98 -1.67
C ALA A 339 12.10 8.28 -2.59
N SER A 340 12.23 6.96 -2.80
CA SER A 340 11.26 6.20 -3.59
C SER A 340 9.88 6.19 -2.92
N LEU A 341 9.82 6.01 -1.60
CA LEU A 341 8.58 5.96 -0.84
C LEU A 341 7.89 7.33 -0.84
N ALA A 342 8.64 8.41 -0.64
CA ALA A 342 8.12 9.76 -0.72
C ALA A 342 7.59 10.07 -2.14
N SER A 343 8.19 9.51 -3.20
CA SER A 343 7.70 9.71 -4.58
C SER A 343 6.33 9.05 -4.86
N ILE A 344 5.98 7.95 -4.17
CA ILE A 344 4.69 7.27 -4.35
C ILE A 344 3.57 7.85 -3.47
N SER A 345 3.88 8.81 -2.61
CA SER A 345 2.92 9.46 -1.70
C SER A 345 1.67 10.01 -2.39
N ASN A 346 1.83 10.49 -3.63
CA ASN A 346 0.72 11.04 -4.41
C ASN A 346 -0.16 9.94 -5.05
N ALA A 347 0.38 8.73 -5.25
CA ALA A 347 -0.32 7.60 -5.87
C ALA A 347 -1.11 6.76 -4.85
N VAL A 348 -0.72 6.79 -3.58
CA VAL A 348 -1.37 6.05 -2.49
C VAL A 348 -2.36 6.97 -1.77
N THR A 349 -3.65 6.60 -1.76
CA THR A 349 -4.73 7.43 -1.20
C THR A 349 -4.48 7.79 0.26
N SER A 350 -4.11 6.83 1.10
CA SER A 350 -3.87 7.08 2.54
C SER A 350 -2.74 8.09 2.77
N PHE A 351 -1.62 7.93 2.06
CA PHE A 351 -0.49 8.87 2.14
C PHE A 351 -0.90 10.25 1.65
N LYS A 352 -1.58 10.35 0.51
CA LYS A 352 -2.10 11.61 -0.02
C LYS A 352 -2.99 12.34 0.99
N MET A 353 -3.85 11.61 1.71
CA MET A 353 -4.72 12.16 2.73
C MET A 353 -3.95 12.69 3.94
N ILE A 354 -2.93 11.96 4.41
CA ILE A 354 -2.04 12.41 5.49
C ILE A 354 -1.37 13.73 5.10
N PHE A 355 -0.77 13.82 3.92
CA PHE A 355 -0.10 15.03 3.44
C PHE A 355 -1.05 16.21 3.26
N LEU A 356 -2.28 15.95 2.84
CA LEU A 356 -3.29 16.99 2.65
C LEU A 356 -3.77 17.54 3.99
N LEU A 357 -4.09 16.68 4.96
CA LEU A 357 -4.41 17.10 6.32
C LEU A 357 -3.26 17.89 6.95
N GLU A 358 -2.03 17.43 6.72
CA GLU A 358 -0.85 18.13 7.21
C GLU A 358 -0.68 19.53 6.58
N SER A 359 -0.98 19.68 5.29
CA SER A 359 -0.94 20.98 4.63
C SER A 359 -2.01 21.96 5.12
N ILE A 360 -3.16 21.45 5.58
CA ILE A 360 -4.27 22.26 6.10
C ILE A 360 -4.01 22.67 7.55
N PHE A 361 -3.59 21.71 8.39
CA PHE A 361 -3.53 21.87 9.83
C PHE A 361 -2.12 22.12 10.39
N GLY A 362 -1.06 21.94 9.59
CA GLY A 362 0.31 22.24 9.95
C GLY A 362 0.86 21.46 11.16
N LYS A 363 1.67 22.13 11.98
CA LYS A 363 2.38 21.53 13.13
C LYS A 363 1.46 20.86 14.18
N PRO A 364 0.28 21.40 14.53
CA PRO A 364 -0.66 20.71 15.41
C PRO A 364 -1.03 19.30 14.92
N PHE A 365 -1.34 19.15 13.64
CA PHE A 365 -1.66 17.85 13.06
C PHE A 365 -0.44 16.94 13.01
N ARG A 366 0.75 17.47 12.66
CA ARG A 366 2.01 16.72 12.75
C ARG A 366 2.20 16.14 14.16
N ARG A 367 2.08 16.97 15.20
CA ARG A 367 2.24 16.52 16.59
C ARG A 367 1.22 15.46 16.98
N MET A 368 -0.04 15.65 16.58
CA MET A 368 -1.09 14.66 16.80
C MET A 368 -0.77 13.33 16.11
N LEU A 369 -0.38 13.37 14.83
CA LEU A 369 -0.02 12.20 14.04
C LEU A 369 1.20 11.48 14.64
N PHE A 370 2.21 12.22 15.07
CA PHE A 370 3.40 11.66 15.71
C PHE A 370 3.06 10.98 17.03
N LYS A 371 2.27 11.61 17.90
CA LYS A 371 1.82 10.99 19.16
C LYS A 371 0.95 9.77 18.93
N TRP A 372 0.07 9.82 17.91
CA TRP A 372 -0.70 8.65 17.50
C TRP A 372 0.23 7.54 17.02
N PHE A 373 1.24 7.85 16.21
CA PHE A 373 2.23 6.90 15.75
C PHE A 373 3.01 6.30 16.92
N GLN A 374 3.57 7.12 17.81
CA GLN A 374 4.30 6.67 19.01
C GLN A 374 3.46 5.75 19.90
N LYS A 375 2.15 6.03 20.06
CA LYS A 375 1.24 5.19 20.85
C LYS A 375 0.97 3.82 20.21
N ASN A 376 0.99 3.73 18.88
CA ASN A 376 0.64 2.51 18.15
C ASN A 376 1.86 1.79 17.57
N ALA A 377 3.03 2.42 17.55
CA ALA A 377 4.27 1.81 17.14
C ALA A 377 4.74 0.84 18.23
N THR A 378 5.31 -0.28 17.81
CA THR A 378 5.97 -1.24 18.69
C THR A 378 7.34 -0.77 19.19
N VAL A 379 7.80 0.36 18.68
CA VAL A 379 9.12 0.93 18.92
C VAL A 379 8.99 2.25 19.65
N ASP A 380 9.78 2.42 20.70
CA ASP A 380 9.91 3.71 21.35
C ASP A 380 10.66 4.70 20.45
N VAL A 381 9.99 5.80 20.16
CA VAL A 381 10.49 6.91 19.36
C VAL A 381 10.57 8.13 20.29
N SER A 382 11.79 8.61 20.51
CA SER A 382 12.05 9.67 21.50
C SER A 382 11.47 11.03 21.11
N ASP A 383 11.25 11.89 22.11
CA ASP A 383 10.84 13.28 21.89
C ASP A 383 11.83 14.07 21.03
N ALA A 384 13.12 13.70 21.03
CA ALA A 384 14.12 14.29 20.15
C ALA A 384 13.75 14.10 18.67
N VAL A 385 13.30 12.90 18.28
CA VAL A 385 12.82 12.63 16.91
C VAL A 385 11.56 13.44 16.60
N MET A 386 10.66 13.59 17.57
CA MET A 386 9.48 14.45 17.41
C MET A 386 9.89 15.90 17.12
N GLN A 387 10.89 16.44 17.81
CA GLN A 387 11.33 17.81 17.57
C GLN A 387 11.90 17.98 16.16
N ILE A 388 12.71 17.04 15.69
CA ILE A 388 13.22 17.04 14.30
C ILE A 388 12.04 17.00 13.32
N TYR A 389 11.09 16.09 13.54
CA TYR A 389 9.89 15.93 12.74
C TYR A 389 9.01 17.21 12.65
N LEU A 390 8.91 17.97 13.74
CA LEU A 390 8.14 19.21 13.76
C LEU A 390 8.85 20.38 13.09
N MET A 391 10.18 20.32 12.96
CA MET A 391 11.03 21.40 12.48
C MET A 391 11.53 21.20 11.05
N THR A 392 11.55 19.96 10.54
CA THR A 392 11.98 19.67 9.17
C THR A 392 11.18 20.43 8.13
N SER A 393 11.89 20.99 7.15
CA SER A 393 11.32 21.63 5.96
C SER A 393 10.90 20.62 4.90
N ASN A 394 11.51 19.42 4.89
CA ASN A 394 11.28 18.39 3.88
C ASN A 394 10.45 17.23 4.44
N ILE A 395 9.25 17.57 4.90
CA ILE A 395 8.41 16.66 5.69
C ILE A 395 8.05 15.36 4.97
N ARG A 396 7.86 15.38 3.65
CA ARG A 396 7.49 14.17 2.89
C ARG A 396 8.60 13.13 2.93
N LEU A 397 9.82 13.58 2.71
CA LEU A 397 10.98 12.72 2.68
C LEU A 397 11.39 12.29 4.09
N PHE A 398 11.29 13.20 5.06
CA PHE A 398 11.52 12.88 6.46
C PHE A 398 10.48 11.89 7.01
N GLN A 399 9.20 12.01 6.66
CA GLN A 399 8.18 11.01 7.03
C GLN A 399 8.50 9.64 6.46
N ALA A 400 8.86 9.58 5.17
CA ALA A 400 9.26 8.32 4.54
C ALA A 400 10.49 7.71 5.26
N PHE A 401 11.47 8.53 5.64
CA PHE A 401 12.64 8.06 6.38
C PHE A 401 12.32 7.60 7.81
N LEU A 402 11.51 8.36 8.55
CA LEU A 402 11.06 7.99 9.89
C LEU A 402 10.32 6.65 9.85
N LEU A 403 9.50 6.48 8.81
CA LEU A 403 8.85 5.24 8.52
C LEU A 403 9.92 4.13 8.34
N GLU A 404 10.76 4.18 7.31
CA GLU A 404 11.83 3.17 7.09
C GLU A 404 12.66 2.88 8.35
N SER A 405 12.99 3.91 9.14
CA SER A 405 13.77 3.81 10.37
C SER A 405 13.10 2.97 11.46
N VAL A 406 11.77 3.04 11.59
CA VAL A 406 11.04 2.22 12.56
C VAL A 406 11.01 0.76 12.12
N VAL A 407 10.78 0.47 10.82
CA VAL A 407 10.88 -0.91 10.32
C VAL A 407 12.29 -1.45 10.54
N LEU A 408 13.29 -0.63 10.22
CA LEU A 408 14.69 -0.99 10.41
C LEU A 408 14.97 -1.29 11.88
N LYS A 409 14.51 -0.45 12.82
CA LYS A 409 14.72 -0.69 14.26
C LYS A 409 14.18 -2.04 14.72
N VAL A 410 12.95 -2.40 14.33
CA VAL A 410 12.36 -3.70 14.69
C VAL A 410 13.17 -4.83 14.08
N CYS A 411 13.40 -4.79 12.77
CA CYS A 411 14.05 -5.90 12.05
C CYS A 411 15.52 -6.04 12.44
N TYR A 412 16.22 -4.93 12.68
CA TYR A 412 17.60 -4.89 13.15
C TYR A 412 17.71 -5.54 14.53
N GLY A 413 16.85 -5.15 15.48
CA GLY A 413 16.84 -5.75 16.82
C GLY A 413 16.47 -7.24 16.83
N ILE A 414 15.62 -7.69 15.90
CA ILE A 414 15.34 -9.12 15.70
C ILE A 414 16.57 -9.83 15.16
N CYS A 415 17.16 -9.31 14.08
CA CYS A 415 18.33 -9.90 13.46
C CYS A 415 19.47 -10.02 14.48
N GLU A 416 19.81 -8.96 15.22
CA GLU A 416 20.91 -8.98 16.21
C GLU A 416 20.76 -10.06 17.28
N LYS A 417 19.51 -10.39 17.64
CA LYS A 417 19.21 -11.43 18.62
C LYS A 417 19.07 -12.82 18.00
N ASP A 418 18.71 -12.89 16.72
CA ASP A 418 18.43 -14.12 15.98
C ASP A 418 19.37 -14.26 14.77
N ASN A 419 20.47 -14.98 14.98
CA ASN A 419 21.43 -15.32 13.93
C ASN A 419 20.84 -16.18 12.79
N ASN A 420 19.59 -16.66 12.90
CA ASN A 420 18.93 -17.43 11.85
C ASN A 420 18.16 -16.57 10.82
N THR A 421 18.22 -15.24 10.91
CA THR A 421 17.57 -14.33 9.94
C THR A 421 18.60 -13.65 9.05
N PRO A 422 19.06 -14.26 7.95
CA PRO A 422 20.02 -13.60 7.10
C PRO A 422 19.43 -12.34 6.47
N SER A 423 20.27 -11.31 6.38
CA SER A 423 19.93 -10.09 5.66
C SER A 423 20.37 -10.18 4.20
N VAL A 424 19.58 -9.57 3.33
CA VAL A 424 19.82 -9.52 1.88
C VAL A 424 19.86 -8.06 1.47
N LYS A 425 20.94 -7.65 0.81
CA LYS A 425 21.06 -6.28 0.30
C LYS A 425 20.64 -6.23 -1.17
N TYR A 426 19.66 -5.39 -1.47
CA TYR A 426 19.15 -5.19 -2.83
C TYR A 426 20.25 -4.85 -3.84
N GLU A 427 21.18 -3.96 -3.47
CA GLU A 427 22.30 -3.59 -4.34
C GLU A 427 23.18 -4.79 -4.73
N HIS A 428 23.34 -5.77 -3.85
CA HIS A 428 24.13 -6.96 -4.14
C HIS A 428 23.41 -7.89 -5.12
N ILE A 429 22.08 -8.05 -4.97
CA ILE A 429 21.26 -8.77 -5.95
C ILE A 429 21.42 -8.17 -7.34
N LEU A 430 21.45 -6.84 -7.47
CA LEU A 430 21.65 -6.20 -8.77
C LEU A 430 23.07 -6.38 -9.33
N ALA A 431 24.08 -6.37 -8.46
CA ALA A 431 25.48 -6.48 -8.88
C ALA A 431 25.83 -7.92 -9.32
N ASN A 432 25.44 -8.92 -8.54
CA ASN A 432 25.79 -10.33 -8.74
C ASN A 432 24.57 -11.25 -8.54
N PRO A 433 23.53 -11.16 -9.41
CA PRO A 433 22.24 -11.77 -9.14
C PRO A 433 22.29 -13.31 -9.04
N SER A 434 23.06 -13.98 -9.88
CA SER A 434 23.17 -15.45 -9.86
C SER A 434 23.76 -15.96 -8.54
N SER A 435 24.90 -15.39 -8.12
CA SER A 435 25.53 -15.75 -6.85
C SER A 435 24.64 -15.43 -5.65
N CYS A 436 23.99 -14.26 -5.64
CA CYS A 436 23.09 -13.89 -4.54
C CYS A 436 21.89 -14.84 -4.43
N LEU A 437 21.26 -15.17 -5.56
CA LEU A 437 20.14 -16.10 -5.59
C LEU A 437 20.56 -17.52 -5.20
N SER A 438 21.74 -17.97 -5.61
CA SER A 438 22.30 -19.26 -5.18
C SER A 438 22.40 -19.34 -3.65
N THR A 439 22.96 -18.30 -3.01
CA THR A 439 23.07 -18.23 -1.54
C THR A 439 21.70 -18.16 -0.87
N ILE A 440 20.77 -17.34 -1.38
CA ILE A 440 19.41 -17.23 -0.84
C ILE A 440 18.68 -18.57 -0.94
N PHE A 441 18.76 -19.24 -2.10
CA PHE A 441 18.09 -20.53 -2.33
C PHE A 441 18.71 -21.64 -1.49
N ALA A 442 20.03 -21.65 -1.33
CA ALA A 442 20.70 -22.59 -0.43
C ALA A 442 20.20 -22.42 1.01
N PHE A 443 20.13 -21.19 1.53
CA PHE A 443 19.59 -20.91 2.86
C PHE A 443 18.12 -21.35 2.99
N CYS A 444 17.31 -21.08 1.98
CA CYS A 444 15.90 -21.48 1.95
C CYS A 444 15.67 -22.99 1.72
N GLY A 445 16.73 -23.77 1.46
CA GLY A 445 16.63 -25.20 1.16
C GLY A 445 15.98 -25.49 -0.19
N LEU A 446 16.21 -24.62 -1.19
CA LEU A 446 15.72 -24.76 -2.56
C LEU A 446 16.80 -25.29 -3.51
N SER A 447 16.36 -25.92 -4.61
CA SER A 447 17.28 -26.42 -5.63
C SER A 447 18.05 -25.28 -6.29
N GLN A 448 19.33 -25.53 -6.58
CA GLN A 448 20.17 -24.59 -7.33
C GLN A 448 19.75 -24.48 -8.80
N ASP A 449 19.07 -25.49 -9.35
CA ASP A 449 18.51 -25.45 -10.71
C ASP A 449 17.45 -24.35 -10.89
N PHE A 450 16.93 -23.80 -9.77
CA PHE A 450 15.94 -22.73 -9.80
C PHE A 450 16.56 -21.35 -10.05
N VAL A 451 17.88 -21.20 -9.89
CA VAL A 451 18.57 -19.90 -10.00
C VAL A 451 18.39 -19.29 -11.39
N GLU A 452 18.69 -20.04 -12.46
CA GLU A 452 18.55 -19.56 -13.85
C GLU A 452 17.11 -19.13 -14.20
N PRO A 453 16.07 -19.95 -13.93
CA PRO A 453 14.68 -19.53 -14.05
C PRO A 453 14.34 -18.24 -13.29
N ALA A 454 14.86 -18.07 -12.08
CA ALA A 454 14.59 -16.92 -11.22
C ALA A 454 15.17 -15.61 -11.79
N LEU A 455 16.33 -15.67 -12.46
CA LEU A 455 16.96 -14.52 -13.11
C LEU A 455 16.09 -13.89 -14.20
N ARG A 456 15.11 -14.61 -14.76
CA ARG A 456 14.17 -14.08 -15.76
C ARG A 456 13.36 -12.89 -15.24
N ALA A 457 13.15 -12.77 -13.93
CA ALA A 457 12.45 -11.64 -13.32
C ALA A 457 13.17 -10.30 -13.54
N LEU A 458 14.50 -10.29 -13.68
CA LEU A 458 15.29 -9.06 -13.92
C LEU A 458 14.97 -8.40 -15.26
N LYS A 459 14.40 -9.16 -16.21
CA LYS A 459 14.11 -8.68 -17.57
C LYS A 459 12.79 -7.89 -17.65
N LYS A 460 12.02 -7.80 -16.56
CA LYS A 460 10.70 -7.18 -16.54
C LYS A 460 10.61 -6.12 -15.44
N ASP A 461 9.79 -5.07 -15.64
CA ASP A 461 9.44 -4.19 -14.54
C ASP A 461 8.47 -4.90 -13.60
N SER A 462 8.95 -5.23 -12.40
CA SER A 462 8.18 -5.93 -11.39
C SER A 462 6.88 -5.23 -10.97
N GLN A 463 6.75 -3.94 -11.26
CA GLN A 463 5.59 -3.12 -10.88
C GLN A 463 4.83 -2.52 -12.07
N ALA A 464 5.10 -2.96 -13.31
CA ALA A 464 4.57 -2.37 -14.55
C ALA A 464 3.04 -2.15 -14.53
N ASN A 465 2.28 -3.10 -14.00
CA ASN A 465 0.81 -3.09 -13.98
C ASN A 465 0.22 -2.58 -12.66
N SER A 466 0.95 -1.71 -11.94
CA SER A 466 0.49 -1.18 -10.65
C SER A 466 0.48 0.35 -10.62
N LEU A 467 -0.28 0.90 -9.67
CA LEU A 467 -0.32 2.35 -9.40
C LEU A 467 1.05 2.94 -9.04
N ILE A 468 2.02 2.09 -8.70
CA ILE A 468 3.38 2.46 -8.30
C ILE A 468 4.44 1.88 -9.25
N GLY A 469 4.06 1.52 -10.47
CA GLY A 469 4.99 1.15 -11.54
C GLY A 469 5.89 2.32 -11.94
N LYS A 470 7.06 2.02 -12.51
CA LYS A 470 8.08 3.04 -12.82
C LYS A 470 7.51 4.17 -13.68
N ASP A 471 6.69 3.83 -14.67
CA ASP A 471 6.08 4.81 -15.58
C ASP A 471 5.12 5.76 -14.86
N GLN A 472 4.33 5.23 -13.91
CA GLN A 472 3.40 6.04 -13.12
C GLN A 472 4.13 6.94 -12.13
N ILE A 473 5.23 6.45 -11.54
CA ILE A 473 6.08 7.24 -10.65
C ILE A 473 6.77 8.36 -11.42
N ASN A 474 7.37 8.05 -12.58
CA ASN A 474 8.09 9.02 -13.38
C ASN A 474 7.20 10.18 -13.85
N LYS A 475 5.92 9.93 -14.14
CA LYS A 475 4.92 10.98 -14.45
C LYS A 475 4.65 11.92 -13.28
N ASN A 476 4.81 11.43 -12.05
CA ASN A 476 4.40 12.14 -10.84
C ASN A 476 5.58 12.55 -9.95
N LYS A 477 6.83 12.40 -10.42
CA LYS A 477 8.03 12.66 -9.60
C LYS A 477 8.03 14.10 -9.09
N PRO A 478 7.84 14.33 -7.78
CA PRO A 478 8.35 15.57 -7.21
C PRO A 478 9.89 15.52 -7.26
N PHE A 479 10.53 16.64 -7.55
CA PHE A 479 11.97 16.80 -7.33
C PHE A 479 12.22 16.75 -5.81
N LEU A 480 12.41 15.54 -5.28
CA LEU A 480 12.84 15.31 -3.91
C LEU A 480 14.33 15.06 -3.95
N GLN A 481 15.09 16.10 -3.67
CA GLN A 481 16.53 15.99 -3.43
C GLN A 481 16.76 15.93 -1.92
N VAL A 482 17.67 15.05 -1.54
CA VAL A 482 18.24 15.01 -0.20
C VAL A 482 19.29 16.12 -0.16
N ASP A 483 19.06 17.16 0.62
CA ASP A 483 20.07 18.20 0.87
C ASP A 483 20.84 17.91 2.17
N ALA A 484 21.94 18.62 2.39
CA ALA A 484 22.81 18.40 3.54
C ALA A 484 22.10 18.61 4.89
N GLN A 485 21.10 19.51 4.94
CA GLN A 485 20.31 19.71 6.15
C GLN A 485 19.48 18.45 6.46
N LEU A 486 18.82 17.90 5.45
CA LEU A 486 18.01 16.71 5.61
C LEU A 486 18.86 15.47 5.92
N GLU A 487 20.05 15.34 5.34
CA GLU A 487 20.99 14.28 5.71
C GLU A 487 21.36 14.33 7.19
N ASP A 488 21.65 15.53 7.72
CA ASP A 488 21.92 15.73 9.14
C ASP A 488 20.70 15.40 10.01
N GLU A 489 19.50 15.84 9.62
CA GLU A 489 18.25 15.52 10.31
C GLU A 489 18.00 14.00 10.37
N MET A 490 18.25 13.30 9.26
CA MET A 490 18.13 11.84 9.17
C MET A 490 19.20 11.12 9.99
N ALA A 491 20.45 11.59 9.98
CA ALA A 491 21.53 11.03 10.79
C ALA A 491 21.27 11.21 12.30
N ARG A 492 20.80 12.40 12.71
CA ARG A 492 20.39 12.65 14.11
C ARG A 492 19.21 11.77 14.52
N THR A 493 18.27 11.55 13.62
CA THR A 493 17.12 10.65 13.86
C THR A 493 17.58 9.20 14.02
N ALA A 494 18.43 8.69 13.12
CA ALA A 494 19.00 7.34 13.24
C ALA A 494 19.75 7.15 14.56
N LYS A 495 20.57 8.14 14.96
CA LYS A 495 21.26 8.15 16.24
C LYS A 495 20.29 8.15 17.42
N ALA A 496 19.26 8.99 17.39
CA ALA A 496 18.25 9.08 18.46
C ALA A 496 17.37 7.83 18.56
N MET A 497 17.30 7.03 17.49
CA MET A 497 16.61 5.76 17.44
C MET A 497 17.52 4.57 17.76
N ASP A 498 18.84 4.77 17.87
CA ASP A 498 19.83 3.70 18.03
C ASP A 498 19.79 2.66 16.89
N ILE A 499 19.81 3.14 15.66
CA ILE A 499 19.87 2.30 14.45
C ILE A 499 21.04 2.68 13.55
N PRO A 500 21.60 1.72 12.81
CA PRO A 500 22.62 2.04 11.82
C PRO A 500 22.00 2.80 10.66
N LEU A 501 22.63 3.90 10.26
CA LEU A 501 22.31 4.56 9.01
C LEU A 501 22.86 3.73 7.84
N LEU A 502 22.01 2.90 7.23
CA LEU A 502 22.37 1.99 6.13
C LEU A 502 22.52 2.76 4.81
N THR A 503 23.62 3.49 4.68
CA THR A 503 24.02 4.25 3.48
C THR A 503 25.43 3.87 3.02
N ASN A 504 25.83 4.28 1.81
CA ASN A 504 27.23 4.28 1.36
C ASN A 504 27.96 2.94 1.55
N GLY A 505 27.43 1.86 1.01
CA GLY A 505 28.10 0.55 1.05
C GLY A 505 27.98 -0.19 2.38
N LYS A 506 27.51 0.45 3.47
CA LYS A 506 27.27 -0.23 4.75
C LYS A 506 26.34 -1.42 4.60
N VAL A 507 26.60 -2.45 5.41
CA VAL A 507 25.86 -3.71 5.41
C VAL A 507 25.41 -4.04 6.83
N MET A 508 24.31 -4.77 6.94
CA MET A 508 23.92 -5.37 8.20
C MET A 508 24.89 -6.50 8.57
N PHE A 509 24.97 -6.80 9.87
CA PHE A 509 25.97 -7.70 10.43
C PHE A 509 25.83 -9.15 9.91
N ASN A 510 24.64 -9.57 9.48
CA ASN A 510 24.34 -10.90 8.95
C ASN A 510 23.95 -10.90 7.45
N THR A 511 24.46 -9.94 6.68
CA THR A 511 24.20 -9.90 5.23
C THR A 511 24.90 -11.05 4.51
N ILE A 512 24.13 -11.95 3.91
CA ILE A 512 24.65 -13.18 3.25
C ILE A 512 25.02 -13.00 1.79
N THR A 513 24.60 -11.90 1.16
CA THR A 513 24.80 -11.66 -0.28
C THR A 513 26.09 -10.89 -0.58
N ARG A 514 27.15 -11.04 0.22
CA ARG A 514 28.37 -10.23 0.07
C ARG A 514 29.18 -10.58 -1.17
#